data_AF-A0A949XU99-F1
#
_entry.id   AF-A0A949XU99-F1
#
_cell.length_a   1.000
_cell.length_b   1.000
_cell.length_c   1.000
_cell.angle_alpha   90.00
_cell.angle_beta   90.00
_cell.angle_gamma   90.00
#
_symmetry.space_group_name_H-M   'P 1'
#
loop_
_entity.id
_entity.type
_entity.pdbx_description
1 polymer ?
#
loop_
_entity_poly.entity_id
_entity_poly.type
_entity_poly.pdbx_seq_one_letter_code
_entity_poly.pdbx_strand_id
1 'polypeptide(L)' 'MLAYFEAQHLDVIVLHEAVDRLFTRDERRGLVVVLRFFAGLSIAEVAEALDVSAATVEGDWQVARAWLRGQLGGEAQ' A
#
# COMPACT_ATOMS: atom_id res chain seq x y z
N MET A 1 22.56 -4.60 20.32
CA MET A 1 22.39 -4.93 18.89
C MET A 1 20.92 -5.19 18.54
N LEU A 2 20.17 -5.97 19.33
CA LEU A 2 18.71 -6.15 19.13
C LEU A 2 17.86 -4.90 19.43
N ALA A 3 18.29 -4.05 20.38
CA ALA A 3 17.61 -2.79 20.71
C ALA A 3 17.59 -1.75 19.56
N TYR A 4 18.39 -1.93 18.52
CA TYR A 4 18.40 -1.04 17.35
C TYR A 4 17.17 -1.25 16.45
N PHE A 5 16.68 -2.49 16.38
CA PHE A 5 15.43 -2.80 15.67
C PHE A 5 14.23 -2.30 16.46
N GLU A 6 14.17 -2.55 17.78
CA GLU A 6 13.10 -2.08 18.68
C GLU A 6 12.91 -0.54 18.69
N ALA A 7 13.99 0.22 18.53
CA ALA A 7 13.95 1.68 18.55
C ALA A 7 13.47 2.34 17.25
N GLN A 8 13.28 1.56 16.17
CA GLN A 8 12.87 2.07 14.85
C GLN A 8 11.45 1.60 14.43
N HIS A 9 10.62 1.09 15.37
CA HIS A 9 9.27 0.52 15.14
C HIS A 9 8.17 1.52 14.72
N LEU A 10 8.47 2.48 13.85
CA LEU A 10 7.47 3.20 13.06
C LEU A 10 7.71 2.80 11.59
N ASP A 11 6.79 2.27 10.80
CA ASP A 11 5.34 2.22 10.90
C ASP A 11 4.83 1.00 10.09
N VAL A 12 5.59 -0.10 10.06
CA VAL A 12 5.27 -1.30 9.24
C VAL A 12 4.00 -1.98 9.69
N ILE A 13 3.76 -2.04 11.01
CA ILE A 13 2.53 -2.60 11.57
C ILE A 13 1.34 -1.71 11.20
N VAL A 14 1.45 -0.40 11.40
CA VAL A 14 0.37 0.55 11.07
C VAL A 14 0.13 0.61 9.56
N LEU A 15 1.18 0.53 8.73
CA LEU A 15 1.07 0.38 7.29
C LEU A 15 0.35 -0.92 6.92
N HIS A 16 0.70 -2.03 7.56
CA HIS A 16 0.04 -3.31 7.32
C HIS A 16 -1.45 -3.23 7.67
N GLU A 17 -1.80 -2.72 8.85
CA GLU A 17 -3.18 -2.51 9.27
C GLU A 17 -3.93 -1.53 8.36
N ALA A 18 -3.28 -0.46 7.89
CA ALA A 18 -3.87 0.47 6.94
C ALA A 18 -4.14 -0.23 5.60
N VAL A 19 -3.22 -1.06 5.12
CA VAL A 19 -3.42 -1.86 3.90
C VAL A 19 -4.56 -2.86 4.08
N ASP A 20 -4.69 -3.53 5.23
CA ASP A 20 -5.83 -4.42 5.51
C ASP A 20 -7.18 -3.68 5.51
N ARG A 21 -7.20 -2.46 6.08
CA ARG A 21 -8.36 -1.57 5.98
C ARG A 21 -8.64 -1.14 4.53
N LEU A 22 -7.62 -0.94 3.71
CA LEU A 22 -7.78 -0.64 2.29
C LEU A 22 -8.38 -1.84 1.55
N PHE A 23 -7.93 -3.07 1.81
CA PHE A 23 -8.50 -4.29 1.25
C PHE A 23 -9.99 -4.42 1.55
N THR A 24 -10.38 -4.14 2.79
CA THR A 24 -11.80 -4.19 3.19
C THR A 24 -12.65 -3.15 2.47
N ARG A 25 -12.06 -2.00 2.11
CA ARG A 25 -12.74 -0.91 1.41
C ARG A 25 -12.78 -1.11 -0.11
N ASP A 26 -11.67 -1.54 -0.68
CA ASP A 26 -11.43 -1.68 -2.12
C ASP A 26 -10.32 -2.71 -2.33
N GLU A 27 -10.74 -3.95 -2.53
CA GLU A 27 -9.84 -5.10 -2.67
C GLU A 27 -8.79 -4.88 -3.77
N ARG A 28 -9.20 -4.37 -4.92
CA ARG A 28 -8.32 -4.16 -6.07
C ARG A 28 -7.23 -3.13 -5.77
N ARG A 29 -7.56 -2.05 -5.06
CA ARG A 29 -6.56 -1.07 -4.62
C ARG A 29 -5.63 -1.63 -3.54
N GLY A 30 -6.13 -2.47 -2.64
CA GLY A 30 -5.30 -3.25 -1.72
C GLY A 30 -4.29 -4.14 -2.46
N LEU A 31 -4.75 -4.90 -3.45
CA LEU A 31 -3.90 -5.75 -4.29
C LEU A 31 -2.84 -4.94 -5.04
N VAL A 32 -3.21 -3.79 -5.63
CA VAL A 32 -2.25 -2.90 -6.30
C VAL A 32 -1.15 -2.45 -5.34
N VAL A 33 -1.47 -2.16 -4.07
CA VAL A 33 -0.45 -1.80 -3.07
C VAL A 33 0.44 -2.99 -2.73
N VAL A 34 -0.14 -4.16 -2.47
CA VAL A 34 0.63 -5.38 -2.16
C VAL A 34 1.59 -5.72 -3.29
N LEU A 35 1.09 -5.79 -4.52
CA LEU A 35 1.89 -6.21 -5.66
C LEU A 35 3.01 -5.20 -5.97
N ARG A 36 2.72 -3.89 -5.92
CA ARG A 36 3.74 -2.87 -6.22
C ARG A 36 4.75 -2.64 -5.10
N PHE A 37 4.28 -2.61 -3.85
CA PHE A 37 5.11 -2.19 -2.73
C PHE A 37 5.77 -3.36 -2.02
N PHE A 38 5.04 -4.47 -1.83
CA PHE A 38 5.56 -5.63 -1.11
C PHE A 38 6.15 -6.69 -2.03
N ALA A 39 5.55 -6.93 -3.20
CA ALA A 39 6.08 -7.90 -4.17
C ALA A 39 7.02 -7.26 -5.22
N GLY A 40 7.08 -5.93 -5.30
CA GLY A 40 8.02 -5.20 -6.16
C GLY A 40 7.66 -5.18 -7.65
N LEU A 41 6.42 -5.51 -8.02
CA LEU A 41 5.97 -5.57 -9.40
C LEU A 41 5.82 -4.16 -10.01
N SER A 42 6.12 -4.08 -11.31
CA SER A 42 5.88 -2.90 -12.14
C SER A 42 4.39 -2.68 -12.44
N ILE A 43 4.03 -1.53 -13.01
CA ILE A 43 2.63 -1.22 -13.41
C ILE A 43 2.10 -2.28 -14.38
N ALA A 44 2.91 -2.67 -15.36
CA ALA A 44 2.54 -3.61 -16.40
C ALA A 44 2.33 -5.01 -15.85
N GLU A 45 3.21 -5.49 -14.96
CA GLU A 45 3.07 -6.79 -14.31
C GLU A 45 1.84 -6.85 -13.40
N VAL A 46 1.52 -5.76 -12.69
CA VAL A 46 0.28 -5.68 -11.91
C VAL A 46 -0.96 -5.64 -12.80
N ALA A 47 -0.90 -4.94 -13.93
CA ALA A 47 -1.99 -4.86 -14.90
C ALA A 47 -2.30 -6.25 -15.48
N GLU A 48 -1.26 -7.01 -15.82
CA GLU A 48 -1.37 -8.40 -16.25
C GLU A 48 -1.92 -9.30 -15.14
N ALA A 49 -1.38 -9.20 -13.92
CA ALA A 49 -1.80 -10.03 -12.79
C ALA A 49 -3.27 -9.81 -12.36
N LEU A 50 -3.80 -8.60 -12.58
CA LEU A 50 -5.16 -8.22 -12.19
C LEU A 50 -6.15 -8.16 -13.38
N ASP A 51 -5.71 -8.50 -14.59
CA ASP A 51 -6.50 -8.43 -15.83
C ASP A 51 -7.18 -7.06 -16.06
N VAL A 52 -6.40 -5.99 -15.92
CA VAL A 52 -6.85 -4.60 -16.13
C VAL A 52 -5.84 -3.80 -16.95
N SER A 53 -6.20 -2.59 -17.38
CA SER A 53 -5.26 -1.73 -18.11
C SER A 53 -4.20 -1.12 -17.18
N ALA A 54 -3.01 -0.82 -17.72
CA ALA A 54 -1.97 -0.10 -16.98
C ALA A 54 -2.44 1.26 -16.45
N ALA A 55 -3.26 1.99 -17.23
CA ALA A 55 -3.86 3.25 -16.80
C ALA A 55 -4.80 3.08 -15.59
N THR A 56 -5.52 1.96 -15.55
CA THR A 56 -6.35 1.57 -14.41
C THR A 56 -5.50 1.35 -13.16
N VAL A 57 -4.41 0.58 -13.27
CA VAL A 57 -3.45 0.35 -12.17
C VAL A 57 -2.82 1.66 -11.68
N GLU A 58 -2.46 2.57 -12.58
CA GLU A 58 -1.95 3.90 -12.22
C GLU A 58 -2.97 4.69 -11.40
N GLY A 59 -4.22 4.75 -11.86
CA GLY A 59 -5.29 5.43 -11.14
C GLY A 59 -5.51 4.84 -9.75
N ASP A 60 -5.60 3.51 -9.66
CA ASP A 60 -5.76 2.81 -8.38
C ASP A 60 -4.58 3.03 -7.44
N TRP A 61 -3.36 3.02 -7.97
CA TRP A 61 -2.15 3.29 -7.21
C TRP A 61 -2.14 4.70 -6.63
N GLN A 62 -2.52 5.71 -7.41
CA GLN A 62 -2.59 7.10 -6.92
C GLN A 62 -3.63 7.24 -5.82
N VAL A 63 -4.82 6.67 -6.00
CA VAL A 63 -5.90 6.71 -4.99
C VAL A 63 -5.48 5.97 -3.72
N ALA A 64 -4.92 4.77 -3.85
CA ALA A 64 -4.45 3.98 -2.72
C ALA A 64 -3.39 4.72 -1.90
N ARG A 65 -2.39 5.33 -2.55
CA ARG A 65 -1.36 6.12 -1.86
C ARG A 65 -1.91 7.35 -1.16
N ALA A 66 -2.83 8.08 -1.80
CA ALA A 66 -3.46 9.24 -1.18
C ALA A 66 -4.25 8.82 0.08
N TRP A 67 -4.99 7.72 -0.01
CA TRP A 67 -5.74 7.18 1.12
C TRP A 67 -4.81 6.69 2.25
N LEU A 68 -3.75 5.94 1.94
CA LEU A 68 -2.77 5.48 2.93
C LEU A 68 -2.09 6.65 3.64
N ARG A 69 -1.72 7.72 2.91
CA ARG A 69 -1.18 8.93 3.52
C ARG A 69 -2.14 9.56 4.54
N GLY A 70 -3.45 9.55 4.26
CA GLY A 70 -4.45 10.03 5.21
C GLY A 70 -4.60 9.15 6.45
N GLN A 71 -4.35 7.84 6.32
CA GLN A 71 -4.42 6.89 7.43
C GLN A 71 -3.18 6.89 8.32
N LEU A 72 -2.01 7.07 7.70
CA LEU A 72 -0.70 7.06 8.39
C LEU A 72 -0.31 8.47 8.88
N GLY A 73 -0.99 9.51 8.41
CA GLY A 73 -0.71 10.91 8.72
C GLY A 73 -1.60 11.57 9.78
N GLY A 74 -2.36 10.79 10.57
CA GLY A 74 -2.94 11.30 11.80
C GLY A 74 -1.99 10.97 12.95
N GLU A 75 -1.07 11.85 13.36
CA GLU A 75 -1.34 13.20 13.86
C GLU A 75 -0.60 14.29 13.06
N ALA A 76 -1.37 15.25 12.52
CA ALA A 76 -0.84 16.61 12.40
C ALA A 76 -0.77 17.19 13.81
N GLN A 77 0.42 17.14 14.41
CA GLN A 77 0.86 18.19 15.32
C GLN A 77 2.31 18.59 15.04
#